data_AF-A0A438NJB5-F1
#
_entry.id   AF-A0A438NJB5-F1
#
_cell.length_a   1.000
_cell.length_b   1.000
_cell.length_c   1.000
_cell.angle_alpha   90.00
_cell.angle_beta   90.00
_cell.angle_gamma   90.00
#
_symmetry.space_group_name_H-M   'P 1'
#
loop_
_entity.id
_entity.type
_entity.pdbx_description
1 polymer ?
#
loop_
_entity_poly.entity_id
_entity_poly.type
_entity_poly.pdbx_seq_one_letter_code
_entity_poly.pdbx_strand_id
1 'polypeptide(L)'
;MATYSSSSSLHPTESQILHSYLLHPSPLPTILPYKSFLNLVPKTVLSTVSSQPTILKRLYRDLQFQREINIDDVRRRIEAECRRSVEIQARLRRDVGRENLMQDRPGGITRKRKRNGDDGLVEDNITMTSGHLTGPLSNALDGPEASPRSVSRSDSDSDSDSDQDLGPEASDHKYHQQQVNLDTALHGHHGGTLRPQTWRHNHTSTSLLTALSSAEKDLEIEIAMLQEDLAGLKKDCDERVGALSDLRYGRFANSGVSGGPGVETEVTDGLEQARTALVRAS
;
A
#
# COMPACT_ATOMS: atom_id res chain seq x y z
N MET A 1 -38.41 -19.05 14.35
CA MET A 1 -37.58 -17.85 14.10
C MET A 1 -36.13 -18.28 14.02
N ALA A 2 -35.62 -18.49 12.82
CA ALA A 2 -34.20 -18.79 12.58
C ALA A 2 -33.62 -17.60 11.83
N THR A 3 -32.73 -16.86 12.47
CA THR A 3 -31.97 -15.76 11.88
C THR A 3 -30.98 -16.35 10.89
N TYR A 4 -31.19 -16.08 9.60
CA TYR A 4 -30.23 -16.41 8.55
C TYR A 4 -28.94 -15.64 8.81
N SER A 5 -27.91 -16.40 9.21
CA SER A 5 -26.54 -15.93 9.29
C SER A 5 -26.11 -15.51 7.89
N SER A 6 -25.71 -14.25 7.75
CA SER A 6 -25.24 -13.65 6.51
C SER A 6 -24.16 -14.52 5.85
N SER A 7 -24.53 -15.17 4.75
CA SER A 7 -23.58 -15.76 3.81
C SER A 7 -22.88 -14.62 3.07
N SER A 8 -21.82 -14.05 3.64
CA SER A 8 -21.01 -13.02 3.01
C SER A 8 -19.77 -13.63 2.32
N SER A 9 -19.88 -13.64 0.99
CA SER A 9 -18.85 -13.49 -0.05
C SER A 9 -17.67 -14.48 -0.14
N LEU A 10 -17.54 -15.03 -1.35
CA LEU A 10 -16.41 -15.79 -1.90
C LEU A 10 -15.07 -14.99 -1.93
N HIS A 11 -15.10 -13.70 -1.60
CA HIS A 11 -13.94 -12.80 -1.62
C HIS A 11 -13.45 -12.52 -0.20
N PRO A 12 -12.12 -12.55 0.04
CA PRO A 12 -11.57 -12.34 1.36
C PRO A 12 -11.84 -10.92 1.85
N THR A 13 -12.22 -10.81 3.12
CA THR A 13 -12.41 -9.51 3.80
C THR A 13 -11.08 -8.78 3.90
N GLU A 14 -11.10 -7.44 3.90
CA GLU A 14 -9.90 -6.61 4.09
C GLU A 14 -9.06 -7.04 5.31
N SER A 15 -9.70 -7.30 6.44
CA SER A 15 -9.02 -7.85 7.63
C SER A 15 -8.30 -9.17 7.36
N GLN A 16 -8.91 -10.07 6.57
CA GLN A 16 -8.29 -11.34 6.20
C GLN A 16 -7.09 -11.13 5.30
N ILE A 17 -7.18 -10.23 4.31
CA ILE A 17 -6.08 -9.88 3.41
C ILE A 17 -4.93 -9.27 4.22
N LEU A 18 -5.20 -8.23 5.01
CA LEU A 18 -4.16 -7.54 5.78
C LEU A 18 -3.49 -8.48 6.79
N HIS A 19 -4.28 -9.33 7.46
CA HIS A 19 -3.74 -10.31 8.40
C HIS A 19 -2.93 -11.40 7.68
N SER A 20 -3.37 -11.89 6.51
CA SER A 20 -2.62 -12.90 5.77
C SER A 20 -1.31 -12.36 5.22
N TYR A 21 -1.31 -11.15 4.66
CA TYR A 21 -0.13 -10.55 4.03
C TYR A 21 0.88 -9.99 5.03
N LEU A 22 0.42 -9.40 6.14
CA LEU A 22 1.31 -8.69 7.07
C LEU A 22 1.69 -9.52 8.30
N LEU A 23 0.84 -10.47 8.73
CA LEU A 23 1.04 -11.21 9.98
C LEU A 23 1.38 -12.69 9.80
N HIS A 24 1.21 -13.27 8.61
CA HIS A 24 1.52 -14.69 8.40
C HIS A 24 2.55 -14.90 7.27
N PRO A 25 3.69 -15.58 7.53
CA PRO A 25 4.28 -15.97 8.81
C PRO A 25 5.18 -14.85 9.39
N SER A 26 4.67 -14.09 10.35
CA SER A 26 5.42 -12.99 10.99
C SER A 26 6.23 -13.33 12.26
N PRO A 27 6.11 -14.47 12.97
CA PRO A 27 6.99 -14.73 14.11
C PRO A 27 8.46 -14.97 13.72
N LEU A 28 9.42 -14.47 14.52
CA LEU A 28 10.87 -14.64 14.27
C LEU A 28 11.28 -16.10 14.08
N PRO A 29 10.88 -17.06 14.94
CA PRO A 29 11.29 -18.45 14.75
C PRO A 29 10.72 -19.10 13.47
N THR A 30 9.69 -18.53 12.86
CA THR A 30 9.14 -19.01 11.60
C THR A 30 9.93 -18.50 10.40
N ILE A 31 10.33 -17.22 10.38
CA ILE A 31 11.12 -16.67 9.25
C ILE A 31 12.62 -17.00 9.36
N LEU A 32 13.12 -17.07 10.59
CA LEU A 32 14.53 -17.23 10.90
C LEU A 32 14.65 -18.09 12.16
N PRO A 33 14.57 -19.42 12.00
CA PRO A 33 14.81 -20.35 13.10
C PRO A 33 16.18 -20.12 13.74
N TYR A 34 16.31 -20.42 15.03
CA TYR A 34 17.55 -20.20 15.79
C TYR A 34 18.80 -20.82 15.11
N LYS A 35 18.66 -22.02 14.53
CA LYS A 35 19.76 -22.67 13.79
C LYS A 35 20.22 -21.85 12.59
N SER A 36 19.28 -21.27 11.84
CA SER A 36 19.58 -20.41 10.69
C SER A 36 20.19 -19.08 11.15
N PHE A 37 19.71 -18.52 12.26
CA PHE A 37 20.30 -17.33 12.88
C PHE A 37 21.79 -17.53 13.22
N LEU A 38 22.17 -18.69 13.76
CA LEU A 38 23.58 -18.98 14.05
C LEU A 38 24.47 -18.95 12.81
N ASN A 39 23.94 -19.31 11.64
CA ASN A 39 24.69 -19.27 10.39
C ASN A 39 24.95 -17.83 9.88
N LEU A 40 24.19 -16.84 10.36
CA LEU A 40 24.36 -15.43 10.01
C LEU A 40 25.45 -14.74 10.84
N VAL A 41 25.81 -15.32 12.00
CA VAL A 41 26.82 -14.74 12.88
C VAL A 41 28.21 -15.05 12.30
N PRO A 42 29.10 -14.05 12.15
CA PRO A 42 30.46 -14.29 11.69
C PRO A 42 31.17 -15.37 12.50
N LYS A 43 31.89 -16.26 11.82
CA LYS A 43 32.59 -17.40 12.47
C LYS A 43 33.62 -16.94 13.51
N THR A 44 34.22 -15.77 13.31
CA THR A 44 35.15 -15.13 14.26
C THR A 44 34.48 -14.80 15.60
N VAL A 45 33.22 -14.37 15.56
CA VAL A 45 32.41 -14.11 16.77
C VAL A 45 31.87 -15.41 17.34
N LEU A 46 31.52 -16.39 16.50
CA LEU A 46 31.08 -17.71 16.97
C LEU A 46 32.19 -18.43 17.75
N SER A 47 33.46 -18.35 17.32
CA SER A 47 34.56 -18.98 18.06
C SER A 47 34.81 -18.33 19.42
N THR A 48 34.68 -17.00 19.54
CA THR A 48 34.87 -16.30 20.83
C THR A 48 33.68 -16.53 21.76
N VAL A 49 32.46 -16.51 21.22
CA VAL A 49 31.22 -16.71 21.98
C VAL A 49 30.92 -18.20 22.23
N SER A 50 31.67 -19.13 21.62
CA SER A 50 31.57 -20.57 21.92
C SER A 50 31.79 -20.87 23.40
N SER A 51 32.56 -20.03 24.11
CA SER A 51 32.76 -20.13 25.56
C SER A 51 31.54 -19.66 26.38
N GLN A 52 30.59 -18.94 25.76
CA GLN A 52 29.38 -18.40 26.38
C GLN A 52 28.14 -18.57 25.47
N PRO A 53 27.65 -19.81 25.30
CA PRO A 53 26.53 -20.13 24.39
C PRO A 53 25.19 -19.51 24.80
N THR A 54 25.10 -18.93 25.99
CA THR A 54 23.89 -18.28 26.53
C THR A 54 23.63 -16.91 25.93
N ILE A 55 24.66 -16.19 25.49
CA ILE A 55 24.53 -14.83 24.95
C ILE A 55 23.75 -14.83 23.65
N LEU A 56 24.10 -15.70 22.70
CA LEU A 56 23.39 -15.78 21.41
C LEU A 56 21.95 -16.24 21.57
N LYS A 57 21.68 -17.14 22.53
CA LYS A 57 20.31 -17.53 22.89
C LYS A 57 19.51 -16.37 23.46
N ARG A 58 20.13 -15.57 24.34
CA ARG A 58 19.50 -14.38 24.92
C ARG A 58 19.22 -13.33 23.85
N LEU A 59 20.20 -13.02 23.01
CA LEU A 59 20.03 -12.10 21.89
C LEU A 59 18.89 -12.54 20.96
N TYR A 60 18.87 -13.82 20.59
CA TYR A 60 17.79 -14.35 19.76
C TYR A 60 16.42 -14.22 20.45
N ARG A 61 16.34 -14.51 21.75
CA ARG A 61 15.11 -14.34 22.54
C ARG A 61 14.67 -12.88 22.65
N ASP A 62 15.61 -11.95 22.78
CA ASP A 62 15.34 -10.51 22.79
C ASP A 62 14.81 -10.06 21.41
N LEU A 63 15.39 -10.55 20.31
CA LEU A 63 14.87 -10.30 18.96
C LEU A 63 13.47 -10.90 18.75
N GLN A 64 13.20 -12.09 19.29
CA GLN A 64 11.87 -12.68 19.27
C GLN A 64 10.85 -11.77 19.95
N PHE A 65 11.19 -11.27 21.14
CA PHE A 65 10.35 -10.37 21.93
C PHE A 65 10.12 -9.03 21.21
N GLN A 66 11.18 -8.39 20.69
CA GLN A 66 11.05 -7.15 19.91
C GLN A 66 10.14 -7.33 18.69
N ARG A 67 10.27 -8.48 18.01
CA ARG A 67 9.42 -8.76 16.85
C ARG A 67 7.96 -8.99 17.26
N GLU A 68 7.71 -9.65 18.37
CA GLU A 68 6.35 -9.85 18.91
C GLU A 68 5.67 -8.51 19.22
N ILE A 69 6.40 -7.55 19.82
CA ILE A 69 5.90 -6.18 20.02
C ILE A 69 5.50 -5.54 18.68
N ASN A 70 6.36 -5.64 17.66
CA ASN A 70 6.08 -5.06 16.35
C ASN A 70 4.87 -5.73 15.67
N ILE A 71 4.73 -7.05 15.80
CA ILE A 71 3.58 -7.81 15.29
C ILE A 71 2.29 -7.32 15.94
N ASP A 72 2.30 -7.09 17.26
CA ASP A 72 1.13 -6.60 17.98
C ASP A 72 0.78 -5.15 17.59
N ASP A 73 1.76 -4.29 17.34
CA ASP A 73 1.51 -2.95 16.79
C ASP A 73 0.90 -3.02 15.39
N VAL A 74 1.43 -3.88 14.51
CA VAL A 74 0.83 -4.12 13.19
C VAL A 74 -0.61 -4.64 13.32
N ARG A 75 -0.90 -5.56 14.25
CA ARG A 75 -2.27 -6.04 14.50
C ARG A 75 -3.20 -4.89 14.89
N ARG A 76 -2.77 -4.03 15.81
CA ARG A 76 -3.53 -2.85 16.23
C ARG A 76 -3.79 -1.88 15.07
N ARG A 77 -2.79 -1.66 14.21
CA ARG A 77 -2.93 -0.80 13.03
C ARG A 77 -3.89 -1.39 11.99
N ILE A 78 -3.85 -2.71 11.78
CA ILE A 78 -4.80 -3.40 10.88
C ILE A 78 -6.23 -3.16 11.37
N GLU A 79 -6.49 -3.30 12.66
CA GLU A 79 -7.83 -3.04 13.22
C GLU A 79 -8.29 -1.59 13.02
N ALA A 80 -7.39 -0.62 13.25
CA ALA A 80 -7.67 0.78 13.04
C ALA A 80 -7.95 1.10 11.56
N GLU A 81 -7.17 0.52 10.65
CA GLU A 81 -7.35 0.68 9.22
C GLU A 81 -8.67 0.07 8.76
N CYS A 82 -9.02 -1.14 9.22
CA CYS A 82 -10.30 -1.76 8.91
C CYS A 82 -11.49 -0.89 9.35
N ARG A 83 -11.42 -0.24 10.53
CA ARG A 83 -12.47 0.70 10.98
C ARG A 83 -12.56 1.91 10.06
N ARG A 84 -11.41 2.51 9.71
CA ARG A 84 -11.33 3.65 8.80
C ARG A 84 -11.88 3.30 7.41
N SER A 85 -11.56 2.12 6.89
CA SER A 85 -12.05 1.64 5.59
C SER A 85 -13.57 1.51 5.57
N VAL A 86 -14.19 1.05 6.66
CA VAL A 86 -15.66 1.01 6.78
C VAL A 86 -16.26 2.41 6.72
N GLU A 87 -15.66 3.39 7.41
CA GLU A 87 -16.12 4.79 7.37
C GLU A 87 -16.01 5.40 5.97
N ILE A 88 -14.90 5.14 5.28
CA ILE A 88 -14.65 5.59 3.90
C ILE A 88 -15.67 4.94 2.95
N GLN A 89 -15.88 3.63 3.05
CA GLN A 89 -16.87 2.92 2.25
C GLN A 89 -18.29 3.44 2.51
N ALA A 90 -18.66 3.72 3.76
CA ALA A 90 -19.97 4.27 4.11
C ALA A 90 -20.15 5.68 3.54
N ARG A 91 -19.10 6.52 3.56
CA ARG A 91 -19.12 7.84 2.93
C ARG A 91 -19.27 7.74 1.42
N LEU A 92 -18.47 6.89 0.77
CA LEU A 92 -18.54 6.69 -0.67
C LEU A 92 -19.93 6.20 -1.10
N ARG A 93 -20.52 5.24 -0.38
CA ARG A 93 -21.89 4.78 -0.64
C ARG A 93 -22.92 5.90 -0.54
N ARG A 94 -22.76 6.82 0.43
CA ARG A 94 -23.62 8.01 0.54
C ARG A 94 -23.43 8.95 -0.64
N ASP A 95 -22.19 9.23 -1.04
CA ASP A 95 -21.89 10.15 -2.13
C ASP A 95 -22.41 9.61 -3.48
N VAL A 96 -22.22 8.31 -3.76
CA VAL A 96 -22.80 7.62 -4.93
C VAL A 96 -24.33 7.65 -4.91
N GLY A 97 -24.95 7.41 -3.75
CA GLY A 97 -26.41 7.49 -3.64
C GLY A 97 -26.96 8.90 -3.91
N ARG A 98 -26.20 9.95 -3.55
CA ARG A 98 -26.55 11.34 -3.86
C ARG A 98 -26.42 11.64 -5.34
N GLU A 99 -25.35 11.18 -5.97
CA GLU A 99 -25.12 11.33 -7.42
C GLU A 99 -26.24 10.66 -8.22
N ASN A 100 -26.57 9.41 -7.89
CA ASN A 100 -27.67 8.67 -8.54
C ASN A 100 -29.02 9.38 -8.38
N LEU A 101 -29.31 9.93 -7.19
CA LEU A 101 -30.54 10.70 -6.95
C LEU A 101 -30.58 12.06 -7.68
N MET A 102 -29.42 12.60 -8.08
CA MET A 102 -29.33 13.82 -8.88
C MET A 102 -29.48 13.53 -10.39
N GLN A 103 -29.06 12.35 -10.85
CA GLN A 103 -29.26 11.89 -12.23
C GLN A 103 -30.72 11.51 -12.53
N ASP A 104 -31.45 10.98 -11.56
CA ASP A 104 -32.87 10.57 -11.73
C ASP A 104 -33.90 11.72 -11.58
N ARG A 105 -33.48 13.00 -11.65
CA ARG A 105 -34.42 14.13 -11.67
C ARG A 105 -34.70 14.63 -13.09
N PRO A 106 -35.85 14.29 -13.70
CA PRO A 106 -36.40 15.09 -14.78
C PRO A 106 -37.00 16.36 -14.18
N GLY A 107 -36.40 17.52 -14.47
CA GLY A 107 -36.97 18.83 -14.16
C GLY A 107 -36.56 19.40 -12.80
N GLY A 108 -35.80 20.49 -12.83
CA GLY A 108 -35.47 21.30 -11.66
C GLY A 108 -36.72 21.96 -11.07
N ILE A 109 -37.08 21.59 -9.84
CA ILE A 109 -38.01 22.35 -9.02
C ILE A 109 -37.22 22.89 -7.83
N THR A 110 -36.85 24.17 -7.91
CA THR A 110 -36.50 24.96 -6.74
C THR A 110 -37.69 24.96 -5.79
N ARG A 111 -37.57 24.31 -4.63
CA ARG A 111 -38.59 24.38 -3.59
C ARG A 111 -38.62 25.80 -3.02
N LYS A 112 -39.47 26.64 -3.60
CA LYS A 112 -39.90 27.92 -3.01
C LYS A 112 -40.62 27.57 -1.70
N ARG A 113 -39.98 27.84 -0.56
CA ARG A 113 -40.65 27.77 0.74
C ARG A 113 -41.75 28.83 0.74
N LYS A 114 -43.00 28.40 0.57
CA LYS A 114 -44.20 29.24 0.71
C LYS A 114 -44.42 29.45 2.21
N ARG A 115 -43.90 30.57 2.73
CA ARG A 115 -44.38 31.16 3.98
C ARG A 115 -45.81 31.64 3.70
N ASN A 116 -46.80 30.90 4.20
CA ASN A 116 -48.14 31.43 4.40
C ASN A 116 -48.15 31.98 5.83
N GLY A 117 -48.25 33.30 5.96
CA GLY A 117 -48.95 33.88 7.10
C GLY A 117 -50.43 33.94 6.75
N ASP A 118 -51.29 33.65 7.72
CA ASP A 118 -52.41 34.53 8.06
C ASP A 118 -53.03 34.11 9.42
N ASP A 119 -53.68 35.09 10.03
CA ASP A 119 -54.10 35.33 11.40
C ASP A 119 -55.07 34.35 12.08
N GLY A 120 -55.08 34.36 13.42
CA GLY A 120 -56.17 33.79 14.23
C GLY A 120 -55.89 33.68 15.73
N LEU A 121 -56.19 34.75 16.46
CA LEU A 121 -56.15 34.97 17.92
C LEU A 121 -56.82 33.86 18.78
N VAL A 122 -56.18 33.44 19.88
CA VAL A 122 -56.79 33.33 21.24
C VAL A 122 -55.68 33.49 22.29
N GLU A 123 -55.93 34.35 23.27
CA GLU A 123 -55.08 34.67 24.42
C GLU A 123 -54.90 33.47 25.38
N ASP A 124 -53.70 33.34 25.96
CA ASP A 124 -53.58 33.13 27.41
C ASP A 124 -52.18 33.55 27.89
N ASN A 125 -52.20 34.09 29.10
CA ASN A 125 -51.29 35.06 29.69
C ASN A 125 -50.07 34.42 30.39
N ILE A 126 -49.12 35.27 30.78
CA ILE A 126 -48.15 35.16 31.90
C ILE A 126 -46.65 34.99 31.51
N THR A 127 -46.03 36.17 31.31
CA THR A 127 -44.89 36.71 32.11
C THR A 127 -43.44 36.31 31.76
N MET A 128 -42.74 37.34 31.21
CA MET A 128 -41.36 37.82 31.48
C MET A 128 -40.21 36.80 31.34
N THR A 129 -39.13 37.06 30.60
CA THR A 129 -38.21 38.19 30.79
C THR A 129 -37.45 38.55 29.50
N SER A 130 -37.30 39.86 29.27
CA SER A 130 -36.31 40.62 28.46
C SER A 130 -35.26 39.80 27.69
N GLY A 131 -35.13 39.93 26.36
CA GLY A 131 -34.69 41.16 25.67
C GLY A 131 -33.15 41.19 25.68
N HIS A 132 -32.42 41.11 24.56
CA HIS A 132 -32.35 42.16 23.55
C HIS A 132 -31.51 41.63 22.36
N LEU A 133 -32.08 41.67 21.15
CA LEU A 133 -31.36 41.59 19.88
C LEU A 133 -31.42 42.98 19.24
N THR A 134 -30.29 43.59 18.94
CA THR A 134 -30.09 44.53 17.80
C THR A 134 -28.62 44.38 17.40
N GLY A 135 -28.23 44.17 16.14
CA GLY A 135 -28.77 44.73 14.90
C GLY A 135 -27.73 45.71 14.34
N PRO A 136 -27.07 45.43 13.21
CA PRO A 136 -25.82 46.08 12.78
C PRO A 136 -26.00 47.24 11.79
N LEU A 137 -24.86 47.83 11.39
CA LEU A 137 -24.59 48.75 10.26
C LEU A 137 -24.78 50.25 10.62
N SER A 138 -23.88 51.19 10.34
CA SER A 138 -23.08 51.41 9.12
C SER A 138 -22.06 52.56 9.32
N ASN A 139 -21.01 52.55 8.49
CA ASN A 139 -20.13 53.64 8.01
C ASN A 139 -20.03 54.98 8.76
N ALA A 140 -18.80 55.41 9.05
CA ALA A 140 -18.15 56.54 8.37
C ALA A 140 -16.74 56.78 8.95
N LEU A 141 -15.77 56.98 8.06
CA LEU A 141 -14.48 57.61 8.37
C LEU A 141 -14.71 59.09 8.68
N ASP A 142 -14.17 59.59 9.78
CA ASP A 142 -13.45 60.87 9.84
C ASP A 142 -12.62 60.93 11.15
N GLY A 143 -11.37 61.35 11.08
CA GLY A 143 -10.55 61.67 12.27
C GLY A 143 -10.77 63.12 12.70
N PRO A 144 -9.87 63.75 13.48
CA PRO A 144 -8.79 63.23 14.32
C PRO A 144 -8.85 63.85 15.75
N GLU A 145 -7.75 63.67 16.50
CA GLU A 145 -7.29 64.53 17.60
C GLU A 145 -7.66 64.26 19.08
N ALA A 146 -6.62 64.48 19.88
CA ALA A 146 -6.58 64.83 21.30
C ALA A 146 -6.69 63.69 22.36
N SER A 147 -5.53 63.10 22.64
CA SER A 147 -5.06 62.85 24.02
C SER A 147 -5.00 64.20 24.80
N PRO A 148 -4.88 64.32 26.15
CA PRO A 148 -4.27 63.34 27.08
C PRO A 148 -4.73 63.37 28.58
N ARG A 149 -3.99 62.62 29.42
CA ARG A 149 -3.80 62.76 30.89
C ARG A 149 -4.98 62.30 31.77
N SER A 150 -4.79 61.46 32.81
CA SER A 150 -3.91 61.65 33.97
C SER A 150 -3.55 60.32 34.66
N VAL A 151 -2.26 59.95 34.75
CA VAL A 151 -1.39 59.86 35.96
C VAL A 151 -2.03 59.45 37.29
N SER A 152 -1.59 58.28 37.80
CA SER A 152 -1.01 58.03 39.15
C SER A 152 -0.61 56.54 39.22
N ARG A 153 0.65 56.14 39.00
CA ARG A 153 1.78 56.07 39.95
C ARG A 153 1.44 55.49 41.33
N SER A 154 1.93 54.28 41.58
CA SER A 154 2.49 53.85 42.87
C SER A 154 3.46 52.69 42.64
N ASP A 155 4.73 52.98 42.86
CA ASP A 155 5.88 52.09 42.85
C ASP A 155 5.81 51.07 44.00
N SER A 156 6.36 49.88 43.80
CA SER A 156 6.75 48.94 44.86
C SER A 156 7.85 48.02 44.33
N ASP A 157 9.09 48.43 44.57
CA ASP A 157 10.30 47.62 44.36
C ASP A 157 10.32 46.45 45.34
N SER A 158 10.65 45.26 44.85
CA SER A 158 11.14 44.15 45.67
C SER A 158 12.06 43.28 44.84
N ASP A 159 13.36 43.56 44.95
CA ASP A 159 14.43 42.67 44.51
C ASP A 159 14.37 41.35 45.26
N SER A 160 14.37 40.24 44.53
CA SER A 160 14.77 38.94 45.06
C SER A 160 15.43 38.13 43.96
N ASP A 161 16.75 38.16 44.02
CA ASP A 161 17.68 37.26 43.36
C ASP A 161 17.29 35.80 43.65
N SER A 162 17.12 35.03 42.59
CA SER A 162 17.15 33.57 42.62
C SER A 162 17.60 33.07 41.25
N ASP A 163 18.93 32.96 41.11
CA ASP A 163 19.54 32.07 40.14
C ASP A 163 18.98 30.64 40.31
N GLN A 164 18.44 30.05 39.24
CA GLN A 164 18.93 28.77 38.66
C GLN A 164 17.97 28.15 37.63
N ASP A 165 18.61 27.70 36.53
CA ASP A 165 18.25 26.58 35.65
C ASP A 165 17.35 26.83 34.43
N LEU A 166 17.92 27.47 33.40
CA LEU A 166 17.38 27.50 32.04
C LEU A 166 17.86 26.26 31.26
N GLY A 167 17.01 25.23 31.20
CA GLY A 167 17.19 24.03 30.38
C GLY A 167 17.11 24.28 28.85
N PRO A 168 17.50 23.30 28.01
CA PRO A 168 17.88 23.49 26.61
C PRO A 168 16.70 23.54 25.62
N GLU A 169 15.54 24.06 26.01
CA GLU A 169 14.29 23.98 25.23
C GLU A 169 14.13 25.12 24.19
N ALA A 170 14.99 26.14 24.22
CA ALA A 170 14.94 27.24 23.24
C ALA A 170 15.59 26.88 21.88
N SER A 171 16.33 25.79 21.82
CA SER A 171 17.06 25.37 20.60
C SER A 171 16.17 24.60 19.62
N ASP A 172 15.25 23.77 20.12
CA ASP A 172 14.45 22.86 19.28
C ASP A 172 13.44 23.57 18.38
N HIS A 173 12.87 24.69 18.82
CA HIS A 173 11.96 25.47 18.00
C HIS A 173 12.62 26.08 16.77
N LYS A 174 13.88 26.49 16.90
CA LYS A 174 14.63 27.08 15.77
C LYS A 174 14.99 26.01 14.73
N TYR A 175 15.40 24.82 15.18
CA TYR A 175 15.67 23.70 14.28
C TYR A 175 14.40 23.20 13.58
N HIS A 176 13.27 23.13 14.29
CA HIS A 176 12.00 22.74 13.68
C HIS A 176 11.53 23.73 12.62
N GLN A 177 11.56 25.03 12.91
CA GLN A 177 11.21 26.06 11.94
C GLN A 177 12.13 26.03 10.72
N GLN A 178 13.43 25.81 10.93
CA GLN A 178 14.42 25.75 9.86
C GLN A 178 14.28 24.46 9.02
N GLN A 179 13.87 23.35 9.62
CA GLN A 179 13.57 22.09 8.94
C GLN A 179 12.28 22.20 8.11
N VAL A 180 11.22 22.83 8.63
CA VAL A 180 10.00 23.13 7.87
C VAL A 180 10.29 24.06 6.69
N ASN A 181 11.17 25.05 6.88
CA ASN A 181 11.60 25.95 5.81
C ASN A 181 12.43 25.23 4.74
N LEU A 182 13.34 24.32 5.13
CA LEU A 182 14.10 23.48 4.21
C LEU A 182 13.18 22.54 3.43
N ASP A 183 12.22 21.92 4.10
CA ASP A 183 11.25 21.02 3.49
C ASP A 183 10.34 21.75 2.50
N THR A 184 9.96 23.00 2.82
CA THR A 184 9.20 23.90 1.93
C THR A 184 10.02 24.37 0.74
N ALA A 185 11.31 24.65 0.91
CA ALA A 185 12.21 25.03 -0.17
C ALA A 185 12.53 23.86 -1.11
N LEU A 186 12.57 22.64 -0.57
CA LEU A 186 12.88 21.43 -1.32
C LEU A 186 11.66 20.87 -2.06
N HIS A 187 10.47 20.94 -1.45
CA HIS A 187 9.26 20.31 -1.99
C HIS A 187 8.19 21.30 -2.47
N GLY A 188 8.39 22.62 -2.31
CA GLY A 188 7.40 23.67 -2.58
C GLY A 188 6.34 23.79 -1.46
N HIS A 189 5.53 24.85 -1.49
CA HIS A 189 4.49 25.14 -0.48
C HIS A 189 3.38 24.07 -0.39
N HIS A 190 3.40 23.12 -1.31
CA HIS A 190 2.56 21.92 -1.34
C HIS A 190 3.51 20.82 -1.79
N GLY A 191 4.02 20.01 -0.86
CA GLY A 191 5.06 19.04 -1.14
C GLY A 191 4.79 18.24 -2.42
N GLY A 192 5.82 18.05 -3.25
CA GLY A 192 5.77 17.45 -4.60
C GLY A 192 5.16 16.03 -4.73
N THR A 193 4.50 15.52 -3.69
CA THR A 193 3.68 14.30 -3.71
C THR A 193 2.21 14.56 -4.08
N LEU A 194 1.76 15.83 -4.06
CA LEU A 194 0.43 16.18 -4.59
C LEU A 194 0.55 16.55 -6.07
N ARG A 195 0.21 15.57 -6.92
CA ARG A 195 0.04 15.75 -8.37
C ARG A 195 -0.75 17.03 -8.65
N PRO A 196 -0.36 17.84 -9.65
CA PRO A 196 -1.04 19.08 -9.97
C PRO A 196 -2.54 18.83 -10.21
N GLN A 197 -3.36 19.71 -9.64
CA GLN A 197 -4.83 19.69 -9.61
C GLN A 197 -5.49 19.73 -11.00
N THR A 198 -4.75 19.66 -12.09
CA THR A 198 -5.29 19.63 -13.46
C THR A 198 -5.81 18.25 -13.86
N TRP A 199 -5.55 17.20 -13.08
CA TRP A 199 -6.18 15.89 -13.23
C TRP A 199 -7.45 15.78 -12.35
N ARG A 200 -8.20 16.87 -12.27
CA ARG A 200 -9.55 16.94 -11.70
C ARG A 200 -10.61 16.68 -12.76
N HIS A 201 -10.35 15.78 -13.70
CA HIS A 201 -11.47 15.13 -14.36
C HIS A 201 -11.94 14.05 -13.40
N ASN A 202 -12.98 14.37 -12.63
CA ASN A 202 -13.73 13.33 -11.94
C ASN A 202 -14.09 12.29 -13.01
N HIS A 203 -13.60 11.05 -12.87
CA HIS A 203 -14.00 9.98 -13.76
C HIS A 203 -15.52 9.87 -13.66
N THR A 204 -16.20 10.24 -14.73
CA THR A 204 -17.63 9.94 -14.84
C THR A 204 -17.77 8.43 -14.97
N SER A 205 -18.89 7.86 -14.53
CA SER A 205 -19.18 6.42 -14.70
C SER A 205 -18.87 5.94 -16.13
N THR A 206 -19.21 6.75 -17.13
CA THR A 206 -18.86 6.51 -18.54
C THR A 206 -17.35 6.46 -18.83
N SER A 207 -16.55 7.35 -18.25
CA SER A 207 -15.08 7.34 -18.41
C SER A 207 -14.45 6.13 -17.73
N LEU A 208 -14.96 5.76 -16.55
CA LEU A 208 -14.48 4.61 -15.79
C LEU A 208 -14.86 3.29 -16.49
N LEU A 209 -16.10 3.14 -16.96
CA LEU A 209 -16.54 1.97 -17.73
C LEU A 209 -15.76 1.81 -19.03
N THR A 210 -15.44 2.92 -19.71
CA THR A 210 -14.60 2.88 -20.91
C THR A 210 -13.18 2.44 -20.58
N ALA A 211 -12.60 2.95 -19.49
CA ALA A 211 -11.28 2.54 -19.02
C ALA A 211 -11.25 1.07 -18.60
N LEU A 212 -12.27 0.58 -17.89
CA LEU A 212 -12.40 -0.83 -17.50
C LEU A 212 -12.56 -1.74 -18.72
N SER A 213 -13.37 -1.37 -19.70
CA SER A 213 -13.50 -2.15 -20.94
C SER A 213 -12.22 -2.17 -21.77
N SER A 214 -11.41 -1.11 -21.72
CA SER A 214 -10.08 -1.11 -22.33
C SER A 214 -9.14 -2.06 -21.59
N ALA A 215 -9.10 -1.97 -20.25
CA ALA A 215 -8.25 -2.81 -19.43
C ALA A 215 -8.62 -4.30 -19.53
N GLU A 216 -9.91 -4.62 -19.64
CA GLU A 216 -10.40 -5.98 -19.89
C GLU A 216 -9.81 -6.54 -21.19
N LYS A 217 -9.90 -5.78 -22.29
CA LYS A 217 -9.32 -6.19 -23.58
C LYS A 217 -7.81 -6.32 -23.52
N ASP A 218 -7.13 -5.40 -22.84
CA ASP A 218 -5.67 -5.43 -22.70
C ASP A 218 -5.22 -6.70 -21.95
N LEU A 219 -5.94 -7.09 -20.89
CA LEU A 219 -5.68 -8.33 -20.14
C LEU A 219 -6.00 -9.58 -20.97
N GLU A 220 -7.08 -9.57 -21.76
CA GLU A 220 -7.40 -10.68 -22.66
C GLU A 220 -6.29 -10.89 -23.71
N ILE A 221 -5.75 -9.80 -24.26
CA ILE A 221 -4.62 -9.84 -25.19
C ILE A 221 -3.37 -10.39 -24.49
N GLU A 222 -3.06 -9.91 -23.28
CA GLU A 222 -1.91 -10.38 -22.50
C GLU A 222 -2.02 -11.89 -22.18
N ILE A 223 -3.21 -12.36 -21.80
CA ILE A 223 -3.47 -13.79 -21.56
C ILE A 223 -3.24 -14.60 -22.83
N ALA A 224 -3.72 -14.13 -23.98
CA ALA A 224 -3.54 -14.82 -25.26
C ALA A 224 -2.06 -14.91 -25.65
N MET A 225 -1.30 -13.82 -25.46
CA MET A 225 0.14 -13.81 -25.70
C MET A 225 0.89 -14.78 -24.77
N LEU A 226 0.58 -14.78 -23.47
CA LEU A 226 1.20 -15.70 -22.51
C LEU A 226 0.85 -17.17 -22.80
N GLN A 227 -0.35 -17.44 -23.33
CA GLN A 227 -0.72 -18.79 -23.77
C GLN A 227 0.09 -19.24 -24.99
N GLU A 228 0.36 -18.34 -25.94
CA GLU A 228 1.23 -18.61 -27.08
C GLU A 228 2.68 -18.88 -26.64
N ASP A 229 3.22 -18.06 -25.74
CA ASP A 229 4.56 -18.25 -25.18
C ASP A 229 4.69 -19.58 -24.43
N LEU A 230 3.68 -19.96 -23.63
CA LEU A 230 3.63 -21.26 -22.95
C LEU A 230 3.57 -22.42 -23.94
N ALA A 231 2.82 -22.29 -25.03
CA ALA A 231 2.77 -23.31 -26.08
C ALA A 231 4.13 -23.46 -26.78
N GLY A 232 4.83 -22.35 -27.04
CA GLY A 232 6.19 -22.34 -27.58
C GLY A 232 7.18 -23.04 -26.64
N LEU A 233 7.20 -22.64 -25.37
CA LEU A 233 8.12 -23.24 -24.39
C LEU A 233 7.86 -24.73 -24.16
N LYS A 234 6.58 -25.15 -24.18
CA LYS A 234 6.23 -26.56 -24.09
C LYS A 234 6.76 -27.34 -25.29
N LYS A 235 6.60 -26.80 -26.50
CA LYS A 235 7.14 -27.40 -27.72
C LYS A 235 8.67 -27.55 -27.64
N ASP A 236 9.38 -26.51 -27.18
CA ASP A 236 10.83 -26.57 -26.99
C ASP A 236 11.23 -27.64 -25.97
N CYS A 237 10.49 -27.77 -24.87
CA CYS A 237 10.70 -28.84 -23.90
C CYS A 237 10.49 -30.22 -24.53
N ASP A 238 9.40 -30.40 -25.27
CA ASP A 238 9.08 -31.67 -25.93
C ASP A 238 10.14 -32.03 -26.99
N GLU A 239 10.64 -31.05 -27.75
CA GLU A 239 11.74 -31.24 -28.71
C GLU A 239 13.04 -31.64 -28.02
N ARG A 240 13.42 -30.97 -26.92
CA ARG A 240 14.64 -31.29 -26.15
C ARG A 240 14.53 -32.66 -25.48
N VAL A 241 13.39 -32.97 -24.88
CA VAL A 241 13.14 -34.28 -24.27
C VAL A 241 13.11 -35.36 -25.34
N GLY A 242 12.56 -35.08 -26.52
CA GLY A 242 12.61 -35.96 -27.69
C GLY A 242 14.04 -36.24 -28.12
N ALA A 243 14.86 -35.21 -28.30
CA ALA A 243 16.28 -35.34 -28.67
C ALA A 243 17.10 -36.13 -27.62
N LEU A 244 16.86 -35.88 -26.32
CA LEU A 244 17.49 -36.63 -25.23
C LEU A 244 17.00 -38.08 -25.18
N SER A 245 15.74 -38.33 -25.51
CA SER A 245 15.17 -39.68 -25.59
C SER A 245 15.76 -40.44 -26.76
N ASP A 246 15.83 -39.83 -27.93
CA ASP A 246 16.49 -40.38 -29.13
C ASP A 246 17.97 -40.71 -28.84
N LEU A 247 18.70 -39.84 -28.14
CA LEU A 247 20.06 -40.11 -27.68
C LEU A 247 20.13 -41.31 -26.72
N ARG A 248 19.21 -41.38 -25.74
CA ARG A 248 19.17 -42.46 -24.74
C ARG A 248 18.86 -43.81 -25.37
N TYR A 249 18.00 -43.85 -26.38
CA TYR A 249 17.60 -45.08 -27.07
C TYR A 249 18.46 -45.37 -28.33
N GLY A 250 19.55 -44.61 -28.53
CA GLY A 250 20.50 -44.82 -29.62
C GLY A 250 19.94 -44.50 -31.02
N ARG A 251 18.82 -43.77 -31.09
CA ARG A 251 18.17 -43.35 -32.33
C ARG A 251 18.74 -42.01 -32.76
N PHE A 252 19.95 -42.02 -33.29
CA PHE A 252 20.52 -40.80 -33.87
C PHE A 252 19.68 -40.38 -35.07
N ALA A 253 19.16 -39.15 -35.05
CA ALA A 253 18.69 -38.52 -36.28
C ALA A 253 19.88 -38.53 -37.24
N ASN A 254 19.76 -39.25 -38.35
CA ASN A 254 20.75 -39.32 -39.41
C ASN A 254 20.84 -37.93 -40.09
N SER A 255 21.31 -36.92 -39.36
CA SER A 255 21.38 -35.54 -39.80
C SER A 255 22.68 -35.34 -40.58
N GLY A 256 22.65 -35.74 -41.85
CA GLY A 256 23.52 -35.13 -42.85
C GLY A 256 23.99 -35.99 -44.00
N VAL A 257 23.84 -37.32 -43.98
CA VAL A 257 24.21 -38.16 -45.14
C VAL A 257 23.11 -39.17 -45.43
N SER A 258 22.08 -38.69 -46.11
CA SER A 258 21.01 -39.48 -46.74
C SER A 258 21.53 -40.26 -47.96
N GLY A 259 22.51 -41.14 -47.76
CA GLY A 259 22.99 -42.03 -48.83
C GLY A 259 24.25 -42.83 -48.51
N GLY A 260 24.82 -42.67 -47.33
CA GLY A 260 25.95 -43.47 -46.89
C GLY A 260 25.47 -44.72 -46.16
N PRO A 261 26.06 -45.91 -46.41
CA PRO A 261 25.82 -47.08 -45.59
C PRO A 261 26.09 -46.67 -44.13
N GLY A 262 25.12 -46.86 -43.24
CA GLY A 262 25.26 -46.51 -41.83
C GLY A 262 26.54 -47.09 -41.23
N VAL A 263 27.05 -46.47 -40.16
CA VAL A 263 28.32 -46.88 -39.51
C VAL A 263 28.37 -48.40 -39.25
N GLU A 264 27.23 -49.03 -38.96
CA GLU A 264 27.12 -50.48 -38.82
C GLU A 264 27.49 -51.24 -40.10
N THR A 265 26.99 -50.80 -41.26
CA THR A 265 27.31 -51.40 -42.56
C THR A 265 28.75 -51.13 -43.02
N GLU A 266 29.33 -49.97 -42.68
CA GLU A 266 30.75 -49.68 -42.95
C GLU A 266 31.68 -50.55 -42.07
N VAL A 267 31.31 -50.78 -40.81
CA VAL A 267 32.04 -51.68 -39.91
C VAL A 267 31.95 -53.13 -40.41
N THR A 268 30.79 -53.59 -40.88
CA THR A 268 30.67 -54.94 -41.44
C THR A 268 31.47 -55.10 -42.73
N ASP A 269 31.48 -54.11 -43.62
CA ASP A 269 32.26 -54.15 -44.85
C ASP A 269 33.77 -54.11 -44.58
N GLY A 270 34.21 -53.27 -43.62
CA GLY A 270 35.59 -53.21 -43.18
C GLY A 270 36.08 -54.53 -42.56
N LEU A 271 35.22 -55.24 -41.83
CA LEU A 271 35.51 -56.56 -41.26
C LEU A 271 35.60 -57.65 -42.34
N GLU A 272 34.72 -57.63 -43.34
CA GLU A 272 34.78 -58.52 -44.51
C GLU A 272 36.07 -58.27 -45.31
N GLN A 273 36.45 -57.01 -45.48
CA GLN A 273 37.67 -56.64 -46.19
C GLN A 273 38.94 -57.02 -45.41
N ALA A 274 38.94 -56.88 -44.09
CA ALA A 274 40.02 -57.37 -43.23
C ALA A 274 40.12 -58.91 -43.26
N ARG A 275 38.97 -59.61 -43.22
CA ARG A 275 38.91 -61.06 -43.31
C ARG A 275 39.49 -61.58 -44.63
N THR A 276 39.08 -60.97 -45.76
CA THR A 276 39.58 -61.37 -47.08
C THR A 276 41.06 -61.06 -47.26
N ALA A 277 41.56 -59.95 -46.70
CA ALA A 277 42.99 -59.64 -46.67
C ALA A 277 43.79 -60.68 -45.86
N LEU A 278 43.23 -61.16 -44.75
CA LEU A 278 43.89 -62.13 -43.88
C LEU A 278 43.94 -63.53 -44.53
N VAL A 279 42.89 -63.95 -45.22
CA VAL A 279 42.86 -65.19 -46.01
C VAL A 279 43.83 -65.14 -47.19
N ARG A 280 44.12 -63.95 -47.73
CA ARG A 280 45.10 -63.77 -48.81
C ARG A 280 46.55 -63.79 -48.31
N ALA A 281 46.76 -63.50 -47.02
CA ALA A 281 48.08 -63.45 -46.39
C ALA A 281 48.51 -64.80 -45.76
N SER A 282 47.58 -65.75 -45.60
CA SER A 282 47.82 -67.14 -45.19
C SER A 282 48.02 -68.06 -46.38
#